data_AF-A0A7S3TL17-F1
#
_entry.id   AF-A0A7S3TL17-F1
#
_cell.length_a   1.000
_cell.length_b   1.000
_cell.length_c   1.000
_cell.angle_alpha   90.00
_cell.angle_beta   90.00
_cell.angle_gamma   90.00
#
_symmetry.space_group_name_H-M   'P 1'
#
loop_
_entity.id
_entity.type
_entity.pdbx_description
1 polymer ?
#
loop_
_entity_poly.entity_id
_entity_poly.type
_entity_poly.pdbx_seq_one_letter_code
_entity_poly.pdbx_strand_id
1 'polypeptide(L)'
;RISMLATMGYITPEITGKLPGYLSPSAGLKFADVPSGLAAVSKVPALGWAQILAYGAAVEFSGGFMDYKSGTPGDYGFKILTSDDPAEREKKLCA
;
A
#
# COMPACT_ATOMS: atom_id res chain seq x y z
N ARG A 1 5.09 0.58 -7.90
CA ARG A 1 5.05 0.66 -6.40
C ARG A 1 3.98 -0.27 -5.81
N ILE A 2 2.76 -0.28 -6.36
CA ILE A 2 1.67 -1.14 -5.86
C ILE A 2 2.05 -2.63 -5.85
N SER A 3 2.64 -3.16 -6.92
CA SER A 3 3.07 -4.57 -6.99
C SER A 3 4.06 -4.97 -5.89
N MET A 4 5.08 -4.15 -5.64
CA MET A 4 6.07 -4.40 -4.58
C MET A 4 5.41 -4.49 -3.19
N LEU A 5 4.50 -3.56 -2.88
CA LEU A 5 3.76 -3.56 -1.61
C LEU A 5 2.77 -4.74 -1.53
N ALA A 6 2.13 -5.10 -2.64
CA ALA A 6 1.22 -6.24 -2.69
C ALA A 6 1.95 -7.58 -2.47
N THR A 7 3.13 -7.77 -3.07
CA THR A 7 3.94 -8.97 -2.85
C THR A 7 4.40 -9.08 -1.40
N MET A 8 4.90 -7.99 -0.80
CA MET A 8 5.25 -7.99 0.62
C MET A 8 4.02 -8.22 1.52
N GLY A 9 2.87 -7.64 1.17
CA GLY A 9 1.60 -7.84 1.88
C GLY A 9 1.04 -9.26 1.75
N TYR A 10 1.40 -9.99 0.69
CA TYR A 10 1.07 -11.41 0.54
C TYR A 10 1.95 -12.28 1.43
N ILE A 11 3.26 -11.98 1.50
CA ILE A 11 4.25 -12.77 2.23
C ILE A 11 4.17 -12.55 3.75
N THR A 12 3.99 -11.29 4.19
CA THR A 12 4.05 -10.91 5.61
C THR A 12 3.09 -11.72 6.52
N PRO A 13 1.80 -11.90 6.16
CA PRO A 13 0.87 -12.70 6.97
C PRO A 13 1.28 -14.18 7.11
N GLU A 14 2.09 -14.69 6.19
CA GLU A 14 2.60 -16.07 6.22
C GLU A 14 3.84 -16.21 7.10
N ILE A 15 4.74 -15.22 7.10
CA ILE A 15 6.02 -15.26 7.82
C ILE A 15 5.91 -14.70 9.24
N THR A 16 5.31 -13.52 9.41
CA THR A 16 5.26 -12.82 10.71
C THR A 16 4.00 -13.12 11.51
N GLY A 17 3.06 -13.86 10.91
CA GLY A 17 1.73 -14.08 11.45
C GLY A 17 0.80 -12.87 11.25
N LYS A 18 -0.43 -13.01 11.73
CA LYS A 18 -1.50 -12.01 11.59
C LYS A 18 -1.53 -11.09 12.81
N LEU A 19 -1.95 -9.84 12.61
CA LEU A 19 -2.08 -8.87 13.69
C LEU A 19 -3.05 -9.40 14.78
N PRO A 20 -2.74 -9.21 16.09
CA PRO A 20 -3.67 -9.54 17.14
C PRO A 20 -4.85 -8.54 17.15
N GLY A 21 -6.07 -9.03 17.36
CA GLY A 21 -7.27 -8.20 17.53
C GLY A 21 -8.35 -8.37 16.46
N TYR A 22 -9.23 -7.37 16.38
CA TYR A 22 -10.41 -7.37 15.50
C TYR A 22 -10.20 -6.50 14.28
N LEU A 23 -10.42 -7.08 13.10
CA LEU A 23 -10.51 -6.35 11.83
C LEU A 23 -11.80 -5.52 11.79
N SER A 24 -12.90 -6.06 12.31
CA SER A 24 -14.16 -5.34 12.46
C SER A 24 -14.81 -5.71 13.80
N PRO A 25 -14.69 -4.86 14.83
CA PRO A 25 -15.31 -5.10 16.13
C PRO A 25 -16.83 -5.22 16.05
N SER A 26 -17.46 -4.42 15.19
CA SER A 26 -18.91 -4.44 14.95
C SER A 26 -19.40 -5.70 14.24
N ALA A 27 -18.56 -6.35 13.43
CA ALA A 27 -18.86 -7.64 12.80
C ALA A 27 -18.26 -8.83 13.56
N GLY A 28 -17.57 -8.61 14.69
CA GLY A 28 -16.88 -9.66 15.45
C GLY A 28 -15.75 -10.36 14.69
N LEU A 29 -15.24 -9.77 13.59
CA LEU A 29 -14.27 -10.39 12.69
C LEU A 29 -12.85 -10.15 13.21
N LYS A 30 -12.10 -11.22 13.51
CA LYS A 30 -10.68 -11.12 13.91
C LYS A 30 -9.76 -11.15 12.69
N PHE A 31 -8.59 -10.54 12.82
CA PHE A 31 -7.53 -10.70 11.82
C PHE A 31 -7.10 -12.17 11.67
N ALA A 32 -7.18 -12.95 12.75
CA ALA A 32 -6.95 -14.40 12.73
C ALA A 32 -7.85 -15.14 11.73
N ASP A 33 -9.10 -14.68 11.58
CA ASP A 33 -10.15 -15.34 10.78
C ASP A 33 -10.06 -15.01 9.28
N VAL A 34 -9.19 -14.08 8.90
CA VAL A 34 -8.94 -13.72 7.50
C VAL A 34 -7.89 -14.67 6.93
N PRO A 35 -8.20 -15.54 5.95
CA PRO A 35 -7.22 -16.45 5.36
C PRO A 35 -6.14 -15.66 4.61
N SER A 36 -4.91 -16.18 4.58
CA SER A 36 -3.83 -15.56 3.81
C SER A 36 -4.08 -15.70 2.30
N GLY A 37 -3.53 -14.78 1.52
CA GLY A 37 -3.66 -14.78 0.07
C GLY A 37 -5.00 -14.29 -0.47
N LEU A 38 -5.41 -14.76 -1.65
CA LEU A 38 -6.52 -14.18 -2.42
C LEU A 38 -7.88 -14.28 -1.71
N ALA A 39 -8.06 -15.28 -0.85
CA ALA A 39 -9.27 -15.47 -0.07
C ALA A 39 -9.48 -14.39 1.02
N ALA A 40 -8.45 -13.60 1.34
CA ALA A 40 -8.58 -12.45 2.25
C ALA A 40 -9.55 -11.40 1.70
N VAL A 41 -9.57 -11.21 0.38
CA VAL A 41 -10.32 -10.15 -0.29
C VAL A 41 -11.83 -10.26 -0.01
N SER A 42 -12.35 -11.48 0.03
CA SER A 42 -13.78 -11.75 0.26
C SER A 42 -14.20 -11.71 1.73
N LYS A 43 -13.25 -11.65 2.68
CA LYS A 43 -13.54 -11.55 4.12
C LYS A 43 -13.55 -10.12 4.63
N VAL A 44 -12.92 -9.19 3.92
CA VAL A 44 -12.93 -7.77 4.27
C VAL A 44 -14.34 -7.21 3.99
N PRO A 45 -14.99 -6.56 4.98
CA PRO A 45 -16.31 -5.97 4.78
C PRO A 45 -16.32 -4.91 3.67
N ALA A 46 -17.44 -4.78 2.96
CA ALA A 46 -17.59 -3.81 1.86
C ALA A 46 -17.32 -2.35 2.31
N LEU A 47 -17.70 -1.98 3.53
CA LEU A 47 -17.40 -0.66 4.08
C LEU A 47 -15.88 -0.44 4.28
N GLY A 48 -15.13 -1.48 4.64
CA GLY A 48 -13.67 -1.40 4.71
C GLY A 48 -13.05 -1.17 3.34
N TRP A 49 -13.55 -1.85 2.30
CA TRP A 49 -13.14 -1.60 0.92
C TRP A 49 -13.47 -0.17 0.45
N ALA A 50 -14.65 0.35 0.80
CA ALA A 50 -15.03 1.72 0.49
C ALA A 50 -14.06 2.74 1.13
N GLN A 51 -13.65 2.51 2.38
CA GLN A 51 -12.66 3.35 3.06
C GLN A 51 -11.29 3.31 2.36
N ILE A 52 -10.82 2.12 1.95
CA ILE A 52 -9.54 1.96 1.25
C ILE A 52 -9.57 2.70 -0.09
N LEU A 53 -10.64 2.54 -0.88
CA LEU A 53 -10.78 3.21 -2.18
C LEU A 53 -10.90 4.72 -2.02
N ALA A 54 -11.68 5.20 -1.04
CA ALA A 54 -11.83 6.63 -0.79
C ALA A 54 -10.50 7.26 -0.36
N TYR A 55 -9.74 6.60 0.51
CA TYR A 55 -8.42 7.06 0.91
C TYR A 55 -7.43 7.04 -0.27
N GLY A 56 -7.40 5.97 -1.04
CA GLY A 56 -6.57 5.88 -2.25
C GLY A 56 -6.86 7.01 -3.23
N ALA A 57 -8.14 7.27 -3.52
CA ALA A 57 -8.56 8.37 -4.38
C ALA A 57 -8.15 9.75 -3.84
N ALA A 58 -8.29 9.98 -2.52
CA ALA A 58 -7.88 11.23 -1.90
C ALA A 58 -6.36 11.45 -1.99
N VAL A 59 -5.56 10.40 -1.72
CA VAL A 59 -4.11 10.44 -1.84
C VAL A 59 -3.69 10.71 -3.29
N GLU A 60 -4.26 10.01 -4.26
CA GLU A 60 -3.92 10.17 -5.67
C GLU A 60 -4.32 11.54 -6.23
N PHE A 61 -5.42 12.12 -5.73
CA PHE A 61 -5.81 13.49 -6.04
C PHE A 61 -4.84 14.51 -5.43
N SER A 62 -4.49 14.37 -4.16
CA SER A 62 -3.58 15.29 -3.45
C SER A 62 -2.14 15.22 -3.92
N GLY A 63 -1.68 14.04 -4.36
CA GLY A 63 -0.34 13.78 -4.85
C GLY A 63 -0.11 14.23 -6.28
N GLY A 64 -1.10 14.86 -6.94
CA GLY A 64 -0.96 15.33 -8.30
C GLY A 64 -1.21 14.22 -9.33
N PHE A 65 -2.47 13.87 -9.53
CA PHE A 65 -2.93 12.89 -10.53
C PHE A 65 -2.41 13.17 -11.96
N MET A 66 -2.15 14.44 -12.29
CA MET A 66 -1.64 14.88 -13.59
C MET A 66 -0.16 15.25 -13.59
N ASP A 67 0.52 15.14 -12.45
CA ASP A 67 1.89 15.66 -12.26
C ASP A 67 2.94 14.88 -13.08
N TYR A 68 2.59 13.65 -13.50
CA TYR A 68 3.38 12.87 -14.45
C TYR A 68 3.53 13.54 -15.83
N LYS A 69 2.69 14.53 -16.18
CA LYS A 69 2.74 15.22 -17.48
C LYS A 69 3.73 16.38 -17.51
N SER A 70 4.09 16.95 -16.36
CA SER A 70 4.93 18.15 -16.26
C SER A 70 6.22 17.95 -15.46
N GLY A 71 6.24 17.01 -14.51
CA GLY A 71 7.41 16.71 -13.67
C GLY A 71 8.14 15.41 -14.03
N THR A 72 9.15 15.05 -13.22
CA THR A 72 9.79 13.73 -13.31
C THR A 72 8.80 12.68 -12.78
N PRO A 73 8.33 11.73 -13.61
CA PRO A 73 7.24 10.84 -13.21
C PRO A 73 7.56 10.05 -11.93
N GLY A 74 6.67 10.15 -10.95
CA GLY A 74 6.77 9.42 -9.68
C GLY A 74 7.69 10.06 -8.64
N ASP A 75 8.31 11.22 -8.91
CA ASP A 75 9.03 12.00 -7.91
C ASP A 75 8.09 12.95 -7.18
N TYR A 76 7.64 12.52 -5.99
CA TYR A 76 6.78 13.29 -5.11
C TYR A 76 7.53 13.88 -3.90
N GLY A 77 8.86 14.05 -4.02
CA GLY A 77 9.68 14.65 -2.95
C GLY A 77 9.96 13.75 -1.75
N PHE A 78 9.82 12.43 -1.87
CA PHE A 78 10.09 11.48 -0.78
C PHE A 78 11.61 11.22 -0.61
N LYS A 79 12.27 12.16 0.07
CA LYS A 79 13.74 12.25 0.20
C LYS A 79 14.45 11.10 0.93
N ILE A 80 13.71 10.19 1.56
CA ILE A 80 14.32 8.98 2.14
C ILE A 80 14.78 8.03 1.03
N LEU A 81 14.07 7.98 -0.09
CA LEU A 81 14.39 7.14 -1.25
C LEU A 81 15.05 7.92 -2.39
N THR A 82 14.72 9.21 -2.55
CA THR A 82 15.39 10.09 -3.52
C THR A 82 16.53 10.86 -2.85
N SER A 83 17.78 10.47 -3.12
CA SER A 83 18.96 11.24 -2.70
C SER A 83 19.07 12.52 -3.55
N ASP A 84 19.51 13.61 -2.92
CA ASP A 84 19.88 14.85 -3.64
C ASP A 84 21.18 14.66 -4.46
N ASP A 85 22.02 13.68 -4.09
CA ASP A 85 23.21 13.29 -4.86
C ASP A 85 22.83 12.53 -6.15
N PRO A 86 23.27 12.99 -7.33
CA PRO A 86 22.86 12.43 -8.61
C PRO A 86 23.33 10.98 -8.82
N ALA A 87 24.50 10.58 -8.30
CA ALA A 87 25.04 9.24 -8.46
C ALA A 87 24.32 8.22 -7.57
N GLU A 88 24.00 8.61 -6.32
CA GLU A 88 23.16 7.77 -5.45
C GLU A 88 21.73 7.63 -5.97
N ARG A 89 21.18 8.70 -6.57
CA ARG A 89 19.84 8.67 -7.16
C ARG A 89 19.75 7.70 -8.32
N GLU A 90 20.72 7.73 -9.23
CA GLU A 90 20.77 6.79 -10.37
C GLU A 90 20.85 5.33 -9.87
N LYS A 91 21.73 5.06 -8.90
CA LYS A 91 21.84 3.73 -8.29
C LYS A 91 20.54 3.23 -7.65
N LYS A 92 19.80 4.10 -6.97
CA LYS A 92 18.52 3.76 -6.31
C LYS A 92 17.35 3.60 -7.28
N LEU A 93 17.44 4.17 -8.48
CA LEU A 93 16.41 4.08 -9.53
C LEU A 93 16.61 2.88 -10.47
N CYS A 94 17.82 2.36 -10.60
CA CYS A 94 18.14 1.19 -11.44
C CYS A 94 17.76 -0.17 -10.81
N ALA A 95 17.12 -0.18 -9.63
CA ALA A 95 16.71 -1.38 -8.92
C ALA A 95 15.24 -1.75 -9.16
#